data_AF-A0A1F7FH31-F1
#
_entry.id   AF-A0A1F7FH31-F1
#
_cell.length_a   1.000
_cell.length_b   1.000
_cell.length_c   1.000
_cell.angle_alpha   90.00
_cell.angle_beta   90.00
_cell.angle_gamma   90.00
#
_symmetry.space_group_name_H-M   'P 1'
#
loop_
_entity.id
_entity.type
_entity.pdbx_description
1 polymer ?
#
loop_
_entity_poly.entity_id
_entity_poly.type
_entity_poly.pdbx_seq_one_letter_code
_entity_poly.pdbx_strand_id
1 'polypeptide(L)'
;MGLPLHIQKSFVTCLAMILFVSSAFAGSLPAIYKVAFNVGAQFYDYQNYQNIPYFHGGLDLCAPAGTDVFTPVSGRVTVNDYKIVASANPHRFSYQRTTFRRGMTSNTRYLEVAVVDESGNSWMFRHIDPLSVPAEIFAAAGSGRAVAAGSKIGQVARWHQPVFPEKRNYDHIHLEIIGADGTYHNPAHFVATTKDFYPPVIHSIYAARHGSDEAAALDDNNRTLSGKIDLVAGVNDRMNLAAYQHSIYIAAWSLDRLHNDGSTTNQLPEREVFKFDRLPFTGERIQLSTTIYRDSLRIGSGRIRSNGADGPRFFLVNLTSGTSSDGYSPDNQLDTTQLANGRYRLNLKVSDFAGNPRHKSVEFQIKN
;
A
#
# COMPACT_ATOMS: atom_id res chain seq x y z
N MET A 1 84.36 18.72 -29.56
CA MET A 1 83.91 19.59 -30.66
C MET A 1 82.40 19.73 -30.53
N GLY A 2 81.96 20.89 -30.03
CA GLY A 2 80.56 21.23 -29.82
C GLY A 2 80.10 22.25 -30.84
N LEU A 3 78.86 22.09 -31.30
CA LEU A 3 78.07 22.95 -32.19
C LEU A 3 76.59 22.46 -32.05
N PRO A 4 75.56 23.29 -32.34
CA PRO A 4 74.89 24.10 -31.32
C PRO A 4 73.34 23.95 -31.29
N LEU A 5 72.71 24.76 -30.42
CA LEU A 5 71.30 25.24 -30.37
C LEU A 5 70.56 25.22 -31.73
N HIS A 6 69.23 25.05 -31.86
CA HIS A 6 68.17 25.89 -31.30
C HIS A 6 66.74 25.42 -31.72
N ILE A 7 65.73 25.80 -30.89
CA ILE A 7 64.32 26.16 -31.21
C ILE A 7 63.20 25.14 -30.92
N GLN A 8 62.36 25.59 -29.99
CA GLN A 8 61.08 25.07 -29.51
C GLN A 8 60.03 24.85 -30.60
N LYS A 9 59.12 23.90 -30.38
CA LYS A 9 57.67 24.06 -30.62
C LYS A 9 56.86 23.08 -29.77
N SER A 10 56.15 23.64 -28.81
CA SER A 10 55.13 23.00 -27.98
C SER A 10 53.93 22.59 -28.84
N PHE A 11 53.37 21.41 -28.62
CA PHE A 11 51.94 21.16 -28.84
C PHE A 11 51.42 20.24 -27.72
N VAL A 12 50.70 20.87 -26.80
CA VAL A 12 49.91 20.25 -25.74
C VAL A 12 48.59 19.81 -26.38
N THR A 13 48.37 18.51 -26.49
CA THR A 13 47.08 17.96 -26.90
C THR A 13 46.14 18.00 -25.69
N CYS A 14 45.27 19.02 -25.63
CA CYS A 14 44.17 19.10 -24.69
C CYS A 14 43.17 17.96 -24.94
N LEU A 15 43.14 16.99 -24.03
CA LEU A 15 42.06 16.02 -23.90
C LEU A 15 40.89 16.72 -23.20
N ALA A 16 39.96 17.29 -23.96
CA ALA A 16 38.72 17.84 -23.45
C ALA A 16 37.76 16.69 -23.10
N MET A 17 37.90 16.12 -21.89
CA MET A 17 36.80 15.36 -21.28
C MET A 17 35.76 16.37 -20.80
N ILE A 18 34.76 16.61 -21.63
CA ILE A 18 33.52 17.26 -21.20
C ILE A 18 32.79 16.25 -20.32
N LEU A 19 33.07 16.28 -19.02
CA LEU A 19 32.20 15.71 -18.00
C LEU A 19 30.93 16.56 -17.97
N PHE A 20 29.93 16.19 -18.78
CA PHE A 20 28.54 16.57 -18.53
C PHE A 20 28.12 15.89 -17.22
N VAL A 21 28.39 16.55 -16.09
CA VAL A 21 27.69 16.27 -14.85
C VAL A 21 26.29 16.84 -15.03
N SER A 22 25.40 16.06 -15.62
CA SER A 22 23.97 16.28 -15.51
C SER A 22 23.59 16.04 -14.05
N SER A 23 23.78 17.07 -13.22
CA SER A 23 23.05 17.18 -11.96
C SER A 23 21.58 17.37 -12.33
N ALA A 24 20.90 16.26 -12.57
CA ALA A 24 19.45 16.22 -12.56
C ALA A 24 19.06 16.66 -11.15
N PHE A 25 18.72 17.94 -11.00
CA PHE A 25 17.99 18.40 -9.85
C PHE A 25 16.69 17.60 -9.86
N ALA A 26 16.63 16.56 -9.04
CA ALA A 26 15.40 15.87 -8.70
C ALA A 26 14.55 16.87 -7.90
N GLY A 27 13.98 17.84 -8.61
CA GLY A 27 13.00 18.75 -8.05
C GLY A 27 11.84 17.91 -7.53
N SER A 28 11.27 18.30 -6.39
CA SER A 28 10.04 17.71 -5.90
C SER A 28 8.98 17.75 -6.99
N LEU A 29 8.27 16.64 -7.20
CA LEU A 29 7.15 16.61 -8.12
C LEU A 29 6.13 17.71 -7.76
N PRO A 30 5.49 18.36 -8.74
CA PRO A 30 4.38 19.28 -8.48
C PRO A 30 3.32 18.65 -7.58
N ALA A 31 2.80 19.42 -6.64
CA ALA A 31 1.78 18.94 -5.71
C ALA A 31 0.45 18.69 -6.43
N ILE A 32 -0.24 17.61 -6.07
CA ILE A 32 -1.56 17.25 -6.60
C ILE A 32 -2.62 18.28 -6.18
N TYR A 33 -2.51 18.79 -4.95
CA TYR A 33 -3.32 19.89 -4.44
C TYR A 33 -2.43 21.06 -4.03
N LYS A 34 -3.00 22.26 -4.10
CA LYS A 34 -2.38 23.49 -3.53
C LYS A 34 -2.85 23.77 -2.10
N VAL A 35 -3.54 22.81 -1.49
CA VAL A 35 -4.07 22.88 -0.12
C VAL A 35 -3.63 21.64 0.64
N ALA A 36 -3.63 21.72 1.97
CA ALA A 36 -3.43 20.55 2.82
C ALA A 36 -4.56 19.52 2.61
N PHE A 37 -4.23 18.24 2.73
CA PHE A 37 -5.17 17.14 2.61
C PHE A 37 -4.91 16.11 3.71
N ASN A 38 -5.90 15.28 3.97
CA ASN A 38 -5.77 14.13 4.87
C ASN A 38 -5.76 12.84 4.05
N VAL A 39 -5.19 11.78 4.62
CA VAL A 39 -5.32 10.44 4.04
C VAL A 39 -6.64 9.82 4.48
N GLY A 40 -7.42 9.37 3.52
CA GLY A 40 -8.70 8.67 3.73
C GLY A 40 -8.54 7.16 3.89
N ALA A 41 -7.82 6.57 2.95
CA ALA A 41 -7.48 5.15 2.91
C ALA A 41 -6.08 4.99 2.29
N GLN A 42 -5.32 4.05 2.83
CA GLN A 42 -3.96 3.74 2.41
C GLN A 42 -3.94 2.69 1.29
N PHE A 43 -2.83 2.65 0.55
CA PHE A 43 -2.57 1.72 -0.55
C PHE A 43 -2.81 0.25 -0.21
N TYR A 44 -2.46 -0.11 1.02
CA TYR A 44 -2.44 -1.46 1.53
C TYR A 44 -3.60 -1.74 2.50
N ASP A 45 -4.57 -0.83 2.64
CA ASP A 45 -5.76 -1.09 3.44
C ASP A 45 -6.53 -2.28 2.85
N TYR A 46 -6.85 -3.25 3.72
CA TYR A 46 -7.87 -4.25 3.40
C TYR A 46 -9.23 -3.57 3.34
N GLN A 47 -9.99 -3.82 2.28
CA GLN A 47 -11.37 -3.37 2.12
C GLN A 47 -12.25 -4.56 1.74
N ASN A 48 -13.53 -4.48 2.06
CA ASN A 48 -14.51 -5.54 1.86
C ASN A 48 -15.79 -5.01 1.18
N TYR A 49 -15.61 -4.25 0.10
CA TYR A 49 -16.69 -3.65 -0.68
C TYR A 49 -17.64 -4.74 -1.20
N GLN A 50 -18.94 -4.62 -0.89
CA GLN A 50 -19.95 -5.63 -1.21
C GLN A 50 -19.58 -7.06 -0.72
N ASN A 51 -18.91 -7.15 0.45
CA ASN A 51 -18.39 -8.40 1.02
C ASN A 51 -17.31 -9.09 0.17
N ILE A 52 -16.66 -8.36 -0.74
CA ILE A 52 -15.57 -8.88 -1.55
C ILE A 52 -14.28 -8.30 -0.98
N PRO A 53 -13.40 -9.11 -0.36
CA PRO A 53 -12.14 -8.63 0.19
C PRO A 53 -11.15 -8.29 -0.92
N TYR A 54 -10.50 -7.13 -0.83
CA TYR A 54 -9.49 -6.66 -1.77
C TYR A 54 -8.51 -5.68 -1.10
N PHE A 55 -7.36 -5.49 -1.73
CA PHE A 55 -6.46 -4.38 -1.40
C PHE A 55 -7.00 -3.09 -2.00
N HIS A 56 -7.06 -2.02 -1.20
CA HIS A 56 -7.48 -0.70 -1.67
C HIS A 56 -6.73 -0.27 -2.94
N GLY A 57 -5.42 -0.52 -3.03
CA GLY A 57 -4.61 -0.42 -4.26
C GLY A 57 -4.31 1.00 -4.72
N GLY A 58 -4.70 2.01 -3.93
CA GLY A 58 -4.42 3.42 -4.17
C GLY A 58 -4.39 4.22 -2.87
N LEU A 59 -4.25 5.53 -2.98
CA LEU A 59 -4.25 6.43 -1.83
C LEU A 59 -5.39 7.43 -1.98
N ASP A 60 -6.26 7.50 -0.98
CA ASP A 60 -7.35 8.48 -0.98
C ASP A 60 -6.85 9.79 -0.37
N LEU A 61 -6.76 10.82 -1.20
CA LEU A 61 -6.32 12.17 -0.86
C LEU A 61 -7.55 13.03 -0.56
N CYS A 62 -7.97 13.09 0.70
CA CYS A 62 -9.19 13.80 1.11
C CYS A 62 -9.00 15.31 1.12
N ALA A 63 -9.78 16.01 0.29
CA ALA A 63 -9.85 17.47 0.21
C ALA A 63 -11.29 17.88 -0.17
N PRO A 64 -11.76 19.10 0.18
CA PRO A 64 -13.13 19.51 -0.12
C PRO A 64 -13.48 19.40 -1.61
N ALA A 65 -14.73 19.06 -1.92
CA ALA A 65 -15.24 19.12 -3.29
C ALA A 65 -14.97 20.49 -3.95
N GLY A 66 -14.63 20.48 -5.23
CA GLY A 66 -14.24 21.67 -5.99
C GLY A 66 -12.76 22.06 -5.84
N THR A 67 -11.98 21.38 -4.99
CA THR A 67 -10.52 21.60 -4.91
C THR A 67 -9.86 21.22 -6.23
N ASP A 68 -9.03 22.11 -6.77
CA ASP A 68 -8.28 21.86 -8.01
C ASP A 68 -7.27 20.72 -7.87
N VAL A 69 -7.24 19.84 -8.86
CA VAL A 69 -6.35 18.68 -8.95
C VAL A 69 -5.33 18.91 -10.07
N PHE A 70 -4.06 18.69 -9.78
CA PHE A 70 -2.96 18.83 -10.72
C PHE A 70 -2.23 17.48 -10.91
N THR A 71 -1.75 17.21 -12.12
CA THR A 71 -0.88 16.03 -12.35
C THR A 71 0.55 16.33 -11.88
N PRO A 72 1.21 15.45 -11.11
CA PRO A 72 2.61 15.61 -10.72
C PRO A 72 3.57 15.26 -11.85
N VAL A 73 3.09 14.62 -12.92
CA VAL A 73 3.93 14.12 -14.02
C VAL A 73 3.45 14.68 -15.37
N SER A 74 4.40 14.80 -16.30
CA SER A 74 4.12 15.01 -17.71
C SER A 74 3.80 13.67 -18.36
N GLY A 75 2.87 13.63 -19.32
CA GLY A 75 2.55 12.37 -19.97
C GLY A 75 1.32 12.40 -20.85
N ARG A 76 1.07 11.29 -21.56
CA ARG A 76 -0.13 11.12 -22.38
C ARG A 76 -1.34 10.96 -21.47
N VAL A 77 -2.39 11.72 -21.74
CA VAL A 77 -3.58 11.74 -20.89
C VAL A 77 -4.74 10.95 -21.51
N THR A 78 -5.53 10.29 -20.68
CA THR A 78 -6.84 9.74 -21.06
C THR A 78 -7.89 10.17 -20.05
N VAL A 79 -9.14 10.28 -20.50
CA VAL A 79 -10.29 10.63 -19.66
C VAL A 79 -11.36 9.56 -19.87
N ASN A 80 -11.76 8.90 -18.78
CA ASN A 80 -12.68 7.77 -18.83
C ASN A 80 -13.77 7.93 -17.77
N ASP A 81 -14.99 7.53 -18.14
CA ASP A 81 -15.98 7.07 -17.18
C ASP A 81 -15.56 5.68 -16.72
N TYR A 82 -15.81 5.33 -15.45
CA TYR A 82 -15.40 4.04 -14.91
C TYR A 82 -16.42 3.47 -13.94
N LYS A 83 -16.63 2.16 -14.00
CA LYS A 83 -17.41 1.44 -12.98
C LYS A 83 -16.59 0.34 -12.36
N ILE A 84 -16.82 0.10 -11.07
CA ILE A 84 -16.25 -1.03 -10.35
C ILE A 84 -17.03 -2.29 -10.76
N VAL A 85 -16.29 -3.32 -11.15
CA VAL A 85 -16.81 -4.68 -11.38
C VAL A 85 -16.20 -5.56 -10.31
N ALA A 86 -17.02 -5.97 -9.35
CA ALA A 86 -16.62 -6.84 -8.26
C ALA A 86 -17.52 -8.08 -8.20
N SER A 87 -16.93 -9.26 -7.99
CA SER A 87 -17.65 -10.51 -7.74
C SER A 87 -16.90 -11.34 -6.70
N ALA A 88 -17.62 -12.15 -5.91
CA ALA A 88 -17.01 -13.16 -5.05
C ALA A 88 -16.80 -14.50 -5.79
N ASN A 89 -17.51 -14.74 -6.89
CA ASN A 89 -17.39 -15.97 -7.69
C ASN A 89 -17.60 -15.71 -9.20
N PRO A 90 -16.55 -15.81 -10.04
CA PRO A 90 -15.15 -15.87 -9.64
C PRO A 90 -14.80 -14.63 -8.81
N HIS A 91 -13.88 -14.78 -7.85
CA HIS A 91 -13.39 -13.63 -7.09
C HIS A 91 -12.82 -12.63 -8.10
N ARG A 92 -13.30 -11.38 -8.06
CA ARG A 92 -12.89 -10.32 -8.98
C ARG A 92 -13.03 -8.93 -8.36
N PHE A 93 -12.08 -8.04 -8.66
CA PHE A 93 -12.22 -6.60 -8.45
C PHE A 93 -11.44 -5.85 -9.53
N SER A 94 -12.15 -5.10 -10.38
CA SER A 94 -11.54 -4.37 -11.50
C SER A 94 -12.33 -3.12 -11.87
N TYR A 95 -11.72 -2.23 -12.66
CA TYR A 95 -12.38 -1.06 -13.23
C TYR A 95 -12.67 -1.29 -14.71
N GLN A 96 -13.95 -1.27 -15.06
CA GLN A 96 -14.35 -1.20 -16.47
C GLN A 96 -14.42 0.27 -16.88
N ARG A 97 -13.67 0.63 -17.93
CA ARG A 97 -13.52 2.00 -18.41
C ARG A 97 -14.21 2.20 -19.75
N THR A 98 -14.79 3.37 -19.94
CA THR A 98 -15.34 3.84 -21.21
C THR A 98 -14.79 5.23 -21.47
N THR A 99 -14.22 5.46 -22.65
CA THR A 99 -13.71 6.79 -23.03
C THR A 99 -14.79 7.84 -22.86
N PHE A 100 -14.45 8.91 -22.14
CA PHE A 100 -15.36 10.01 -21.87
C PHE A 100 -14.95 11.23 -22.69
N ARG A 101 -15.92 11.82 -23.39
CA ARG A 101 -15.73 13.00 -24.24
C ARG A 101 -16.47 14.18 -23.63
N ARG A 102 -15.96 15.38 -23.91
CA ARG A 102 -16.61 16.63 -23.50
C ARG A 102 -18.05 16.66 -24.00
N GLY A 103 -18.98 17.00 -23.11
CA GLY A 103 -20.43 17.05 -23.40
C GLY A 103 -21.17 15.74 -23.18
N MET A 104 -20.49 14.64 -22.85
CA MET A 104 -21.15 13.42 -22.36
C MET A 104 -21.62 13.61 -20.92
N THR A 105 -22.62 12.82 -20.51
CA THR A 105 -23.02 12.69 -19.12
C THR A 105 -22.34 11.46 -18.52
N SER A 106 -21.67 11.60 -17.37
CA SER A 106 -21.05 10.46 -16.67
C SER A 106 -22.13 9.60 -16.03
N ASN A 107 -22.04 8.28 -16.19
CA ASN A 107 -22.97 7.33 -15.58
C ASN A 107 -22.57 6.97 -14.15
N THR A 108 -21.35 7.30 -13.73
CA THR A 108 -20.80 6.93 -12.42
C THR A 108 -20.61 8.13 -11.48
N ARG A 109 -21.08 9.31 -11.91
CA ARG A 109 -20.96 10.63 -11.23
C ARG A 109 -19.54 11.18 -11.18
N TYR A 110 -18.55 10.37 -11.54
CA TYR A 110 -17.13 10.68 -11.43
C TYR A 110 -16.43 10.36 -12.76
N LEU A 111 -15.22 10.89 -12.93
CA LEU A 111 -14.30 10.48 -13.98
C LEU A 111 -12.99 9.97 -13.40
N GLU A 112 -12.31 9.17 -14.21
CA GLU A 112 -10.89 8.91 -14.12
C GLU A 112 -10.17 9.79 -15.15
N VAL A 113 -9.19 10.56 -14.70
CA VAL A 113 -8.17 11.13 -15.58
C VAL A 113 -6.88 10.37 -15.33
N ALA A 114 -6.29 9.76 -16.36
CA ALA A 114 -5.06 9.01 -16.22
C ALA A 114 -3.94 9.63 -17.06
N VAL A 115 -2.73 9.74 -16.50
CA VAL A 115 -1.53 10.26 -17.18
C VAL A 115 -0.47 9.17 -17.20
N VAL A 116 -0.04 8.78 -18.40
CA VAL A 116 1.06 7.83 -18.59
C VAL A 116 2.34 8.62 -18.84
N ASP A 117 3.27 8.54 -17.90
CA ASP A 117 4.55 9.26 -17.96
C ASP A 117 5.54 8.63 -18.97
N GLU A 118 6.70 9.25 -19.14
CA GLU A 118 7.74 8.78 -20.07
C GLU A 118 8.34 7.43 -19.68
N SER A 119 8.28 7.06 -18.39
CA SER A 119 8.73 5.77 -17.88
C SER A 119 7.68 4.67 -18.06
N GLY A 120 6.49 5.03 -18.54
CA GLY A 120 5.37 4.12 -18.74
C GLY A 120 4.52 3.88 -17.49
N ASN A 121 4.73 4.63 -16.40
CA ASN A 121 3.87 4.51 -15.23
C ASN A 121 2.53 5.21 -15.51
N SER A 122 1.44 4.54 -15.17
CA SER A 122 0.08 5.06 -15.27
C SER A 122 -0.36 5.66 -13.94
N TRP A 123 -0.54 6.98 -13.91
CA TRP A 123 -1.05 7.74 -12.78
C TRP A 123 -2.54 7.98 -12.98
N MET A 124 -3.38 7.30 -12.21
CA MET A 124 -4.85 7.35 -12.36
C MET A 124 -5.46 8.14 -11.21
N PHE A 125 -6.13 9.23 -11.57
CA PHE A 125 -6.84 10.13 -10.66
C PHE A 125 -8.33 9.86 -10.80
N ARG A 126 -8.93 9.23 -9.80
CA ARG A 126 -10.37 8.91 -9.77
C ARG A 126 -11.10 9.85 -8.85
N HIS A 127 -12.43 9.91 -8.99
CA HIS A 127 -13.30 10.87 -8.29
C HIS A 127 -13.10 12.33 -8.72
N ILE A 128 -12.76 12.53 -10.01
CA ILE A 128 -12.74 13.86 -10.63
C ILE A 128 -14.17 14.27 -11.02
N ASP A 129 -14.54 15.53 -10.76
CA ASP A 129 -15.81 16.11 -11.20
C ASP A 129 -15.84 16.21 -12.74
N PRO A 130 -16.80 15.53 -13.41
CA PRO A 130 -16.89 15.55 -14.87
C PRO A 130 -16.97 16.94 -15.52
N LEU A 131 -17.57 17.92 -14.85
CA LEU A 131 -17.76 19.28 -15.39
C LEU A 131 -16.53 20.16 -15.22
N SER A 132 -15.57 19.74 -14.40
CA SER A 132 -14.39 20.52 -14.03
C SER A 132 -13.16 20.25 -14.90
N VAL A 133 -13.17 19.18 -15.71
CA VAL A 133 -12.03 18.78 -16.54
C VAL A 133 -11.78 19.82 -17.63
N PRO A 134 -10.58 20.44 -17.69
CA PRO A 134 -10.29 21.49 -18.66
C PRO A 134 -10.35 21.03 -20.12
N ALA A 135 -10.67 21.96 -21.03
CA ALA A 135 -10.83 21.66 -22.45
C ALA A 135 -9.53 21.15 -23.10
N GLU A 136 -8.38 21.66 -22.64
CA GLU A 136 -7.04 21.25 -23.05
C GLU A 136 -6.74 19.79 -22.69
N ILE A 137 -7.27 19.27 -21.58
CA ILE A 137 -7.13 17.86 -21.18
C ILE A 137 -7.88 16.96 -22.16
N PHE A 138 -9.12 17.33 -22.52
CA PHE A 138 -9.87 16.61 -23.54
C PHE A 138 -9.19 16.68 -24.92
N ALA A 139 -8.65 17.83 -25.30
CA ALA A 139 -7.93 17.99 -26.56
C ALA A 139 -6.65 17.15 -26.61
N ALA A 140 -5.91 17.09 -25.49
CA ALA A 140 -4.73 16.24 -25.35
C ALA A 140 -5.11 14.75 -25.44
N ALA A 141 -6.14 14.32 -24.70
CA ALA A 141 -6.63 12.94 -24.74
C ALA A 141 -7.11 12.52 -26.14
N GLY A 142 -7.85 13.39 -26.84
CA GLY A 142 -8.37 13.10 -28.18
C GLY A 142 -7.30 13.06 -29.28
N SER A 143 -6.14 13.69 -29.05
CA SER A 143 -5.03 13.73 -30.03
C SER A 143 -3.82 12.89 -29.62
N GLY A 144 -3.86 12.22 -28.47
CA GLY A 144 -2.74 11.46 -27.92
C GLY A 144 -1.55 12.32 -27.49
N ARG A 145 -1.72 13.64 -27.36
CA ARG A 145 -0.67 14.57 -26.94
C ARG A 145 -0.42 14.47 -25.44
N ALA A 146 0.81 14.79 -25.04
CA ALA A 146 1.17 14.87 -23.64
C ALA A 146 0.70 16.18 -23.01
N VAL A 147 0.42 16.13 -21.71
CA VAL A 147 0.26 17.30 -20.84
C VAL A 147 1.52 17.48 -20.00
N ALA A 148 1.79 18.70 -19.55
CA ALA A 148 2.94 18.98 -18.69
C ALA A 148 2.64 18.66 -17.23
N ALA A 149 3.66 18.30 -16.46
CA ALA A 149 3.59 18.24 -15.00
C ALA A 149 3.11 19.59 -14.44
N GLY A 150 2.25 19.55 -13.43
CA GLY A 150 1.58 20.72 -12.87
C GLY A 150 0.35 21.21 -13.65
N SER A 151 -0.05 20.55 -14.74
CA SER A 151 -1.31 20.88 -15.43
C SER A 151 -2.51 20.56 -14.54
N LYS A 152 -3.53 21.43 -14.54
CA LYS A 152 -4.82 21.15 -13.90
C LYS A 152 -5.53 20.05 -14.69
N ILE A 153 -5.98 19.01 -13.99
CA ILE A 153 -6.69 17.87 -14.60
C ILE A 153 -8.18 17.82 -14.23
N GLY A 154 -8.61 18.65 -13.27
CA GLY A 154 -10.00 18.76 -12.87
C GLY A 154 -10.13 19.28 -11.44
N GLN A 155 -11.23 18.92 -10.80
CA GLN A 155 -11.53 19.22 -9.40
C GLN A 155 -12.03 17.96 -8.69
N VAL A 156 -11.85 17.93 -7.36
CA VAL A 156 -12.40 16.88 -6.50
C VAL A 156 -13.92 16.85 -6.64
N ALA A 157 -14.49 15.70 -7.00
CA ALA A 157 -15.94 15.53 -7.03
C ALA A 157 -16.53 15.46 -5.62
N ARG A 158 -17.78 15.90 -5.51
CA ARG A 158 -18.53 15.73 -4.27
C ARG A 158 -18.88 14.27 -4.02
N TRP A 159 -18.51 13.76 -2.87
CA TRP A 159 -18.83 12.44 -2.39
C TRP A 159 -20.22 12.45 -1.74
N HIS A 160 -21.17 11.76 -2.37
CA HIS A 160 -22.57 11.77 -1.94
C HIS A 160 -22.95 10.62 -1.01
N GLN A 161 -22.03 9.70 -0.71
CA GLN A 161 -22.30 8.55 0.16
C GLN A 161 -21.74 8.82 1.56
N PRO A 162 -22.49 8.52 2.64
CA PRO A 162 -21.93 8.59 3.99
C PRO A 162 -20.81 7.56 4.15
N VAL A 163 -19.74 7.91 4.88
CA VAL A 163 -18.64 7.01 5.22
C VAL A 163 -18.56 6.90 6.74
N PHE A 164 -18.92 5.75 7.29
CA PHE A 164 -18.87 5.53 8.75
C PHE A 164 -17.42 5.38 9.24
N PRO A 165 -17.10 5.77 10.50
CA PRO A 165 -17.99 6.23 11.56
C PRO A 165 -18.29 7.74 11.57
N GLU A 166 -17.75 8.53 10.64
CA GLU A 166 -17.81 10.00 10.72
C GLU A 166 -18.78 10.67 9.75
N LYS A 167 -19.41 11.76 10.22
CA LYS A 167 -20.32 12.61 9.44
C LYS A 167 -19.60 13.62 8.52
N ARG A 168 -18.28 13.48 8.32
CA ARG A 168 -17.51 14.43 7.48
C ARG A 168 -17.61 14.06 6.01
N ASN A 169 -17.50 15.07 5.14
CA ASN A 169 -17.40 14.83 3.70
C ASN A 169 -16.13 14.02 3.41
N TYR A 170 -16.30 12.86 2.77
CA TYR A 170 -15.22 12.04 2.24
C TYR A 170 -14.91 12.41 0.79
N ASP A 171 -14.99 13.72 0.47
CA ASP A 171 -14.56 14.22 -0.83
C ASP A 171 -13.05 13.93 -0.96
N HIS A 172 -12.65 13.24 -2.03
CA HIS A 172 -11.27 12.80 -2.21
C HIS A 172 -10.95 12.55 -3.67
N ILE A 173 -9.66 12.45 -3.97
CA ILE A 173 -9.14 11.77 -5.16
C ILE A 173 -8.57 10.44 -4.73
N HIS A 174 -8.98 9.38 -5.41
CA HIS A 174 -8.31 8.09 -5.29
C HIS A 174 -7.19 8.06 -6.32
N LEU A 175 -5.95 8.15 -5.85
CA LEU A 175 -4.74 8.08 -6.67
C LEU A 175 -4.23 6.65 -6.73
N GLU A 176 -4.03 6.15 -7.94
CA GLU A 176 -3.34 4.89 -8.17
C GLU A 176 -2.17 5.08 -9.13
N ILE A 177 -1.07 4.37 -8.88
CA ILE A 177 0.10 4.36 -9.74
C ILE A 177 0.40 2.90 -10.11
N ILE A 178 0.35 2.58 -11.39
CA ILE A 178 0.73 1.27 -11.91
C ILE A 178 1.96 1.42 -12.79
N GLY A 179 3.03 0.69 -12.47
CA GLY A 179 4.27 0.68 -13.22
C GLY A 179 4.10 0.11 -14.62
N ALA A 180 5.08 0.36 -15.50
CA ALA A 180 5.08 -0.17 -16.86
C ALA A 180 5.04 -1.72 -16.91
N ASP A 181 5.49 -2.38 -15.85
CA ASP A 181 5.46 -3.83 -15.65
C ASP A 181 4.12 -4.34 -15.07
N GLY A 182 3.15 -3.46 -14.84
CA GLY A 182 1.85 -3.77 -14.27
C GLY A 182 1.85 -3.90 -12.74
N THR A 183 2.96 -3.59 -12.06
CA THR A 183 3.02 -3.59 -10.60
C THR A 183 2.37 -2.34 -10.02
N TYR A 184 1.64 -2.50 -8.91
CA TYR A 184 1.06 -1.36 -8.21
C TYR A 184 2.13 -0.73 -7.31
N HIS A 185 2.33 0.58 -7.42
CA HIS A 185 3.22 1.34 -6.55
C HIS A 185 2.43 2.07 -5.47
N ASN A 186 2.99 2.13 -4.25
CA ASN A 186 2.39 2.89 -3.17
C ASN A 186 2.49 4.40 -3.45
N PRO A 187 1.35 5.11 -3.66
CA PRO A 187 1.39 6.53 -3.99
C PRO A 187 1.94 7.43 -2.89
N ALA A 188 1.98 6.96 -1.63
CA ALA A 188 2.52 7.73 -0.50
C ALA A 188 4.01 8.07 -0.67
N HIS A 189 4.75 7.33 -1.49
CA HIS A 189 6.15 7.64 -1.85
C HIS A 189 6.30 8.86 -2.76
N PHE A 190 5.21 9.26 -3.42
CA PHE A 190 5.23 10.29 -4.46
C PHE A 190 4.45 11.55 -4.10
N VAL A 191 3.72 11.52 -2.99
CA VAL A 191 2.91 12.65 -2.52
C VAL A 191 3.33 13.03 -1.11
N ALA A 192 3.40 14.33 -0.84
CA ALA A 192 3.70 14.83 0.49
C ALA A 192 2.46 14.67 1.39
N THR A 193 2.43 13.62 2.21
CA THR A 193 1.40 13.41 3.22
C THR A 193 1.72 14.16 4.51
N THR A 194 0.70 14.37 5.35
CA THR A 194 0.89 14.92 6.69
C THR A 194 1.81 14.00 7.49
N LYS A 195 2.78 14.59 8.18
CA LYS A 195 3.71 13.84 9.03
C LYS A 195 2.94 13.08 10.11
N ASP A 196 3.22 11.79 10.18
CA ASP A 196 2.69 10.89 11.18
C ASP A 196 3.68 10.70 12.35
N PHE A 197 3.13 10.63 13.56
CA PHE A 197 3.87 10.52 14.80
C PHE A 197 3.38 9.36 15.69
N TYR A 198 2.31 8.66 15.29
CA TYR A 198 1.72 7.63 16.10
C TYR A 198 2.19 6.27 15.61
N PRO A 199 2.84 5.44 16.45
CA PRO A 199 3.14 4.08 16.06
C PRO A 199 1.85 3.25 15.93
N PRO A 200 1.86 2.20 15.10
CA PRO A 200 0.74 1.27 15.02
C PRO A 200 0.42 0.60 16.37
N VAL A 201 -0.81 0.09 16.48
CA VAL A 201 -1.28 -0.65 17.64
C VAL A 201 -1.38 -2.14 17.32
N ILE A 202 -0.68 -2.95 18.10
CA ILE A 202 -0.86 -4.40 18.14
C ILE A 202 -1.82 -4.73 19.29
N HIS A 203 -3.07 -5.06 18.96
CA HIS A 203 -4.10 -5.40 19.95
C HIS A 203 -3.80 -6.77 20.56
N SER A 204 -3.72 -7.78 19.71
CA SER A 204 -3.56 -9.19 20.10
C SER A 204 -2.84 -9.98 19.02
N ILE A 205 -2.23 -11.09 19.44
CA ILE A 205 -1.76 -12.13 18.53
C ILE A 205 -2.58 -13.38 18.81
N TYR A 206 -2.99 -14.07 17.75
CA TYR A 206 -3.84 -15.25 17.80
C TYR A 206 -3.11 -16.42 17.14
N ALA A 207 -3.31 -17.61 17.69
CA ALA A 207 -2.99 -18.86 17.01
C ALA A 207 -4.30 -19.48 16.52
N ALA A 208 -4.43 -19.64 15.20
CA ALA A 208 -5.54 -20.32 14.57
C ALA A 208 -5.11 -21.70 14.08
N ARG A 209 -6.01 -22.69 14.12
CA ARG A 209 -5.75 -23.95 13.43
C ARG A 209 -5.68 -23.68 11.93
N HIS A 210 -4.68 -24.24 11.26
CA HIS A 210 -4.52 -24.04 9.83
C HIS A 210 -5.77 -24.46 9.03
N GLY A 211 -6.22 -23.61 8.12
CA GLY A 211 -7.45 -23.80 7.34
C GLY A 211 -8.76 -23.64 8.13
N SER A 212 -8.71 -23.12 9.36
CA SER A 212 -9.88 -22.87 10.22
C SER A 212 -9.98 -21.41 10.66
N ASP A 213 -11.19 -20.97 10.99
CA ASP A 213 -11.43 -19.70 11.68
C ASP A 213 -11.29 -19.81 13.21
N GLU A 214 -11.20 -21.02 13.76
CA GLU A 214 -11.00 -21.25 15.19
C GLU A 214 -9.63 -20.80 15.65
N ALA A 215 -9.61 -19.89 16.62
CA ALA A 215 -8.37 -19.36 17.17
C ALA A 215 -8.44 -19.12 18.67
N ALA A 216 -7.26 -19.02 19.27
CA ALA A 216 -7.06 -18.60 20.64
C ALA A 216 -6.10 -17.41 20.68
N ALA A 217 -6.37 -16.44 21.56
CA ALA A 217 -5.42 -15.38 21.84
C ALA A 217 -4.18 -15.95 22.54
N LEU A 218 -3.02 -15.41 22.19
CA LEU A 218 -1.74 -15.62 22.86
C LEU A 218 -1.55 -14.45 23.85
N ASP A 219 -2.25 -14.51 24.98
CA ASP A 219 -2.42 -13.45 25.97
C ASP A 219 -1.71 -13.77 27.30
N ASP A 220 -0.41 -14.09 27.24
CA ASP A 220 0.45 -14.43 28.39
C ASP A 220 0.01 -15.66 29.22
N ASN A 221 -1.04 -16.36 28.79
CA ASN A 221 -1.55 -17.57 29.43
C ASN A 221 -0.75 -18.85 29.09
N ASN A 222 0.43 -18.71 28.48
CA ASN A 222 1.32 -19.82 28.11
C ASN A 222 0.59 -20.97 27.38
N ARG A 223 -0.23 -20.60 26.38
CA ARG A 223 -1.07 -21.52 25.60
C ARG A 223 -0.26 -22.67 25.03
N THR A 224 -0.81 -23.89 25.04
CA THR A 224 -0.19 -25.02 24.33
C THR A 224 -0.68 -25.08 22.90
N LEU A 225 0.25 -25.05 21.95
CA LEU A 225 0.03 -25.22 20.52
C LEU A 225 0.54 -26.59 20.07
N SER A 226 -0.11 -27.15 19.05
CA SER A 226 0.22 -28.45 18.46
C SER A 226 -0.32 -28.55 17.04
N GLY A 227 0.41 -29.23 16.16
CA GLY A 227 0.07 -29.39 14.74
C GLY A 227 0.35 -28.14 13.90
N LYS A 228 -0.53 -27.90 12.91
CA LYS A 228 -0.41 -26.85 11.91
C LYS A 228 -1.14 -25.57 12.32
N ILE A 229 -0.43 -24.44 12.41
CA ILE A 229 -0.93 -23.20 13.02
C ILE A 229 -0.73 -22.00 12.10
N ASP A 230 -1.77 -21.16 12.00
CA ASP A 230 -1.64 -19.82 11.44
C ASP A 230 -1.48 -18.79 12.56
N LEU A 231 -0.43 -17.98 12.49
CA LEU A 231 -0.23 -16.87 13.42
C LEU A 231 -0.89 -15.62 12.84
N VAL A 232 -1.79 -15.00 13.61
CA VAL A 232 -2.59 -13.87 13.13
C VAL A 232 -2.47 -12.70 14.10
N ALA A 233 -2.14 -11.51 13.62
CA ALA A 233 -2.07 -10.31 14.43
C ALA A 233 -3.31 -9.44 14.21
N GLY A 234 -3.99 -9.06 15.29
CA GLY A 234 -4.99 -7.99 15.29
C GLY A 234 -4.30 -6.64 15.42
N VAL A 235 -4.28 -5.86 14.34
CA VAL A 235 -3.52 -4.61 14.23
C VAL A 235 -4.34 -3.51 13.60
N ASN A 236 -3.97 -2.27 13.91
CA ASN A 236 -4.32 -1.11 13.10
C ASN A 236 -3.30 0.00 13.32
N ASP A 237 -3.39 1.00 12.48
CA ASP A 237 -2.59 2.20 12.52
C ASP A 237 -3.50 3.43 12.55
N ARG A 238 -2.96 4.55 13.00
CA ARG A 238 -3.66 5.83 13.02
C ARG A 238 -2.68 6.92 12.62
N MET A 239 -3.00 7.63 11.56
CA MET A 239 -2.20 8.79 11.18
C MET A 239 -2.63 10.06 11.89
N ASN A 240 -1.69 10.99 12.04
CA ASN A 240 -2.00 12.33 12.52
C ASN A 240 -3.05 13.03 11.64
N LEU A 241 -4.08 13.62 12.27
CA LEU A 241 -5.25 14.25 11.62
C LEU A 241 -6.10 13.33 10.73
N ALA A 242 -5.68 12.09 10.47
CA ALA A 242 -6.52 11.10 9.86
C ALA A 242 -7.57 10.67 10.87
N ALA A 243 -8.83 10.77 10.44
CA ALA A 243 -9.94 10.26 11.22
C ALA A 243 -10.23 8.79 10.94
N TYR A 244 -9.54 8.21 9.96
CA TYR A 244 -9.63 6.79 9.64
C TYR A 244 -8.46 6.05 10.30
N GLN A 245 -8.74 4.82 10.70
CA GLN A 245 -7.70 3.86 11.03
C GLN A 245 -7.23 3.18 9.73
N HIS A 246 -5.97 2.82 9.69
CA HIS A 246 -5.31 2.25 8.52
C HIS A 246 -4.69 0.90 8.86
N SER A 247 -4.39 0.11 7.84
CA SER A 247 -3.57 -1.08 8.02
C SER A 247 -2.13 -0.69 8.35
N ILE A 248 -1.29 -1.65 8.67
CA ILE A 248 0.13 -1.45 8.94
C ILE A 248 0.95 -1.55 7.65
N TYR A 249 2.07 -0.83 7.59
CA TYR A 249 2.92 -0.75 6.41
C TYR A 249 3.90 -1.93 6.29
N ILE A 250 4.50 -2.31 7.42
CA ILE A 250 5.47 -3.40 7.55
C ILE A 250 5.03 -4.32 8.67
N ALA A 251 5.15 -5.62 8.45
CA ALA A 251 5.08 -6.64 9.49
C ALA A 251 6.27 -7.59 9.36
N ALA A 252 6.95 -7.86 10.47
CA ALA A 252 8.01 -8.85 10.56
C ALA A 252 7.89 -9.61 11.87
N TRP A 253 8.29 -10.90 11.88
CA TRP A 253 8.30 -11.67 13.11
C TRP A 253 9.46 -12.67 13.17
N SER A 254 9.82 -13.06 14.39
CA SER A 254 10.81 -14.10 14.68
C SER A 254 10.29 -15.05 15.75
N LEU A 255 10.91 -16.23 15.86
CA LEU A 255 10.58 -17.23 16.86
C LEU A 255 11.81 -17.69 17.60
N ASP A 256 11.80 -17.54 18.93
CA ASP A 256 12.85 -18.03 19.80
C ASP A 256 12.34 -19.17 20.68
N ARG A 257 13.18 -20.17 20.93
CA ARG A 257 12.97 -21.17 21.97
C ARG A 257 13.50 -20.64 23.29
N LEU A 258 12.72 -20.80 24.35
CA LEU A 258 13.08 -20.43 25.71
C LEU A 258 13.55 -21.66 26.48
N HIS A 259 14.73 -21.59 27.07
CA HIS A 259 15.30 -22.65 27.90
C HIS A 259 15.04 -22.41 29.38
N ASN A 260 15.17 -23.47 30.18
CA ASN A 260 14.91 -23.42 31.63
C ASN A 260 15.91 -22.53 32.38
N ASP A 261 17.11 -22.31 31.82
CA ASP A 261 18.13 -21.41 32.36
C ASP A 261 17.89 -19.93 32.00
N GLY A 262 16.79 -19.63 31.30
CA GLY A 262 16.44 -18.29 30.85
C GLY A 262 17.10 -17.86 29.54
N SER A 263 18.00 -18.70 28.97
CA SER A 263 18.60 -18.43 27.68
C SER A 263 17.59 -18.65 26.54
N THR A 264 17.86 -18.03 25.39
CA THR A 264 17.05 -18.16 24.18
C THR A 264 17.86 -18.69 23.02
N THR A 265 17.28 -19.56 22.21
CA THR A 265 17.86 -19.97 20.92
C THR A 265 16.90 -19.60 19.80
N ASN A 266 17.37 -18.82 18.83
CA ASN A 266 16.58 -18.48 17.66
C ASN A 266 16.23 -19.74 16.86
N GLN A 267 14.94 -19.95 16.62
CA GLN A 267 14.41 -21.08 15.86
C GLN A 267 14.03 -20.65 14.45
N LEU A 268 13.42 -19.47 14.35
CA LEU A 268 13.17 -18.80 13.09
C LEU A 268 13.76 -17.38 13.19
N PRO A 269 14.64 -16.98 12.28
CA PRO A 269 15.15 -15.62 12.23
C PRO A 269 13.99 -14.64 11.94
N GLU A 270 14.25 -13.35 12.11
CA GLU A 270 13.27 -12.34 11.71
C GLU A 270 12.95 -12.47 10.20
N ARG A 271 11.66 -12.54 9.88
CA ARG A 271 11.15 -12.62 8.51
C ARG A 271 10.18 -11.47 8.29
N GLU A 272 10.44 -10.66 7.27
CA GLU A 272 9.51 -9.64 6.79
C GLU A 272 8.35 -10.35 6.07
N VAL A 273 7.16 -10.29 6.68
CA VAL A 273 5.93 -10.82 6.08
C VAL A 273 5.61 -9.98 4.85
N PHE A 274 5.56 -8.66 5.01
CA PHE A 274 5.37 -7.72 3.92
C PHE A 274 5.98 -6.36 4.24
N LYS A 275 6.24 -5.62 3.15
CA LYS A 275 6.46 -4.18 3.12
C LYS A 275 5.77 -3.61 1.89
N PHE A 276 4.77 -2.76 2.09
CA PHE A 276 3.91 -2.31 1.01
C PHE A 276 4.47 -1.12 0.20
N ASP A 277 5.75 -1.17 -0.20
CA ASP A 277 6.28 -0.24 -1.22
C ASP A 277 5.54 -0.43 -2.56
N ARG A 278 5.12 -1.68 -2.81
CA ARG A 278 4.34 -2.16 -3.95
C ARG A 278 3.42 -3.30 -3.51
N LEU A 279 2.37 -3.61 -4.28
CA LEU A 279 1.63 -4.85 -4.06
C LEU A 279 2.47 -6.03 -4.57
N PRO A 280 2.43 -7.19 -3.90
CA PRO A 280 3.24 -8.36 -4.27
C PRO A 280 2.67 -9.15 -5.46
N PHE A 281 1.87 -8.51 -6.31
CA PHE A 281 1.21 -9.14 -7.45
C PHE A 281 0.91 -8.11 -8.54
N THR A 282 0.62 -8.61 -9.74
CA THR A 282 0.10 -7.85 -10.87
C THR A 282 -1.32 -8.31 -11.20
N GLY A 283 -2.12 -7.47 -11.83
CA GLY A 283 -3.51 -7.82 -12.19
C GLY A 283 -4.53 -7.44 -11.11
N GLU A 284 -5.43 -8.34 -10.74
CA GLU A 284 -6.61 -8.00 -9.92
C GLU A 284 -6.28 -7.83 -8.43
N ARG A 285 -6.81 -6.77 -7.80
CA ARG A 285 -6.52 -6.36 -6.41
C ARG A 285 -7.00 -7.29 -5.30
N ILE A 286 -7.70 -8.34 -5.69
CA ILE A 286 -8.18 -9.39 -4.80
C ILE A 286 -7.12 -10.45 -4.52
N GLN A 287 -6.08 -10.49 -5.36
CA GLN A 287 -5.02 -11.48 -5.21
C GLN A 287 -4.37 -11.26 -3.85
N LEU A 288 -4.23 -12.36 -3.11
CA LEU A 288 -3.59 -12.39 -1.80
C LEU A 288 -4.29 -11.58 -0.69
N SER A 289 -5.40 -10.88 -0.94
CA SER A 289 -6.06 -10.08 0.11
C SER A 289 -6.54 -10.97 1.25
N THR A 290 -7.07 -12.15 0.93
CA THR A 290 -7.49 -13.19 1.90
C THR A 290 -6.36 -14.12 2.34
N THR A 291 -5.18 -14.00 1.72
CA THR A 291 -3.97 -14.72 2.11
C THR A 291 -3.22 -13.95 3.19
N ILE A 292 -3.00 -12.65 2.95
CA ILE A 292 -2.31 -11.72 3.87
C ILE A 292 -3.25 -11.25 4.98
N TYR A 293 -4.51 -10.98 4.68
CA TYR A 293 -5.51 -10.65 5.70
C TYR A 293 -6.50 -11.79 5.88
N ARG A 294 -7.05 -11.89 7.09
CA ARG A 294 -8.19 -12.77 7.38
C ARG A 294 -9.46 -11.96 7.54
N ASP A 295 -10.56 -12.46 6.99
CA ASP A 295 -11.86 -11.80 7.16
C ASP A 295 -12.35 -11.89 8.61
N SER A 296 -12.12 -13.02 9.28
CA SER A 296 -12.55 -13.21 10.67
C SER A 296 -11.81 -14.33 11.39
N LEU A 297 -11.89 -14.32 12.72
CA LEU A 297 -11.51 -15.42 13.60
C LEU A 297 -12.62 -15.65 14.64
N ARG A 298 -12.80 -16.91 15.04
CA ARG A 298 -13.69 -17.34 16.11
C ARG A 298 -12.88 -17.59 17.38
N ILE A 299 -13.14 -16.80 18.42
CA ILE A 299 -12.46 -16.87 19.72
C ILE A 299 -13.48 -17.27 20.78
N GLY A 300 -13.45 -18.53 21.22
CA GLY A 300 -14.49 -19.08 22.09
C GLY A 300 -15.87 -19.05 21.42
N SER A 301 -16.84 -18.39 22.08
CA SER A 301 -18.17 -18.13 21.51
C SER A 301 -18.24 -16.83 20.67
N GLY A 302 -17.20 -16.00 20.71
CA GLY A 302 -17.15 -14.73 20.00
C GLY A 302 -16.54 -14.85 18.59
N ARG A 303 -16.79 -13.84 17.76
CA ARG A 303 -16.13 -13.67 16.45
C ARG A 303 -15.56 -12.27 16.35
N ILE A 304 -14.29 -12.17 15.98
CA ILE A 304 -13.64 -10.93 15.61
C ILE A 304 -13.52 -10.88 14.09
N ARG A 305 -13.65 -9.69 13.49
CA ARG A 305 -13.66 -9.51 12.04
C ARG A 305 -12.67 -8.43 11.65
N SER A 306 -11.98 -8.64 10.53
CA SER A 306 -11.36 -7.52 9.82
C SER A 306 -12.46 -6.61 9.32
N ASN A 307 -12.22 -5.31 9.42
CA ASN A 307 -13.18 -4.30 9.04
C ASN A 307 -12.47 -3.16 8.33
N GLY A 308 -12.64 -3.13 7.01
CA GLY A 308 -12.05 -2.12 6.14
C GLY A 308 -13.01 -1.03 5.69
N ALA A 309 -14.32 -1.31 5.69
CA ALA A 309 -15.34 -0.47 5.07
C ALA A 309 -16.10 0.43 6.05
N ASP A 310 -16.49 -0.06 7.24
CA ASP A 310 -17.50 0.62 8.08
C ASP A 310 -17.12 0.69 9.57
N GLY A 311 -16.82 1.88 10.11
CA GLY A 311 -16.54 2.05 11.54
C GLY A 311 -15.04 2.00 11.90
N PRO A 312 -14.65 1.78 13.16
CA PRO A 312 -13.25 1.68 13.56
C PRO A 312 -12.58 0.53 12.80
N ARG A 313 -11.57 0.84 11.98
CA ARG A 313 -10.90 -0.16 11.17
C ARG A 313 -9.99 -1.02 12.02
N PHE A 314 -10.08 -2.32 11.77
CA PHE A 314 -9.32 -3.34 12.48
C PHE A 314 -8.92 -4.41 11.49
N PHE A 315 -7.68 -4.87 11.54
CA PHE A 315 -7.11 -5.75 10.52
C PHE A 315 -6.54 -7.00 11.18
N LEU A 316 -6.94 -8.16 10.68
CA LEU A 316 -6.38 -9.46 11.05
C LEU A 316 -5.34 -9.84 10.00
N VAL A 317 -4.07 -9.65 10.33
CA VAL A 317 -2.93 -9.95 9.44
C VAL A 317 -2.43 -11.37 9.69
N ASN A 318 -2.38 -12.21 8.66
CA ASN A 318 -1.81 -13.55 8.70
C ASN A 318 -0.28 -13.49 8.55
N LEU A 319 0.43 -13.63 9.67
CA LEU A 319 1.89 -13.55 9.76
C LEU A 319 2.60 -14.76 9.14
N THR A 320 1.92 -15.89 9.03
CA THR A 320 2.47 -17.13 8.45
C THR A 320 2.10 -17.33 6.98
N SER A 321 1.46 -16.34 6.34
CA SER A 321 1.03 -16.41 4.94
C SER A 321 2.17 -16.48 3.91
N GLY A 322 3.40 -16.19 4.32
CA GLY A 322 4.57 -16.13 3.45
C GLY A 322 5.34 -14.83 3.62
N THR A 323 6.25 -14.56 2.69
CA THR A 323 7.06 -13.33 2.66
C THR A 323 7.13 -12.76 1.25
N SER A 324 7.59 -11.53 1.13
CA SER A 324 7.93 -10.93 -0.17
C SER A 324 9.02 -11.69 -0.94
N SER A 325 9.91 -12.40 -0.25
CA SER A 325 10.97 -13.21 -0.85
C SER A 325 10.54 -14.62 -1.25
N ASP A 326 9.71 -15.26 -0.43
CA ASP A 326 9.41 -16.69 -0.53
C ASP A 326 8.06 -16.94 -1.21
N GLY A 327 7.30 -15.87 -1.46
CA GLY A 327 5.95 -15.90 -2.00
C GLY A 327 4.90 -16.10 -0.91
N TYR A 328 3.67 -15.68 -1.24
CA TYR A 328 2.51 -15.83 -0.38
C TYR A 328 1.67 -17.01 -0.83
N SER A 329 1.19 -17.81 0.12
CA SER A 329 0.30 -18.95 -0.14
C SER A 329 -0.66 -19.14 1.03
N PRO A 330 -1.93 -19.48 0.77
CA PRO A 330 -2.85 -19.88 1.83
C PRO A 330 -2.42 -21.17 2.55
N ASP A 331 -1.52 -21.96 1.97
CA ASP A 331 -0.99 -23.20 2.55
C ASP A 331 0.21 -22.98 3.49
N ASN A 332 0.79 -21.77 3.48
CA ASN A 332 1.90 -21.43 4.37
C ASN A 332 1.42 -21.35 5.82
N GLN A 333 2.18 -21.96 6.73
CA GLN A 333 1.79 -22.13 8.13
C GLN A 333 2.99 -22.48 9.02
N LEU A 334 2.83 -22.32 10.34
CA LEU A 334 3.78 -22.79 11.34
C LEU A 334 3.51 -24.26 11.69
N ASP A 335 4.33 -25.17 11.18
CA ASP A 335 4.27 -26.58 11.54
C ASP A 335 4.98 -26.84 12.88
N THR A 336 4.21 -26.85 13.96
CA THR A 336 4.79 -27.07 15.30
C THR A 336 5.36 -28.48 15.48
N THR A 337 5.00 -29.46 14.63
CA THR A 337 5.54 -30.83 14.68
C THR A 337 7.01 -30.92 14.31
N GLN A 338 7.52 -29.89 13.61
CA GLN A 338 8.93 -29.75 13.25
C GLN A 338 9.75 -29.06 14.35
N LEU A 339 9.09 -28.60 15.42
CA LEU A 339 9.71 -27.94 16.55
C LEU A 339 9.73 -28.87 17.77
N ALA A 340 10.79 -28.80 18.57
CA ALA A 340 10.89 -29.59 19.78
C ALA A 340 9.87 -29.13 20.84
N ASN A 341 9.36 -30.04 21.66
CA ASN A 341 8.50 -29.67 22.78
C ASN A 341 9.22 -28.68 23.72
N GLY A 342 8.50 -27.66 24.21
CA GLY A 342 9.07 -26.64 25.08
C GLY A 342 8.37 -25.29 25.02
N ARG A 343 8.99 -24.27 25.61
CA ARG A 343 8.50 -22.89 25.60
C ARG A 343 9.11 -22.10 24.45
N TYR A 344 8.30 -21.24 23.85
CA TYR A 344 8.67 -20.42 22.71
C TYR A 344 8.21 -18.98 22.93
N ARG A 345 8.93 -18.03 22.35
CA ARG A 345 8.58 -16.62 22.27
C ARG A 345 8.49 -16.20 20.81
N LEU A 346 7.31 -15.75 20.42
CA LEU A 346 7.09 -15.06 19.16
C LEU A 346 7.36 -13.58 19.38
N ASN A 347 8.21 -12.97 18.56
CA ASN A 347 8.43 -11.53 18.56
C ASN A 347 7.83 -10.95 17.28
N LEU A 348 6.90 -10.01 17.41
CA LEU A 348 6.28 -9.29 16.31
C LEU A 348 6.77 -7.84 16.30
N LYS A 349 7.20 -7.37 15.13
CA LYS A 349 7.52 -5.98 14.83
C LYS A 349 6.60 -5.50 13.72
N VAL A 350 5.94 -4.37 13.94
CA VAL A 350 5.15 -3.68 12.91
C VAL A 350 5.60 -2.23 12.80
N SER A 351 5.41 -1.62 11.64
CA SER A 351 5.69 -0.19 11.44
C SER A 351 4.68 0.43 10.49
N ASP A 352 4.43 1.72 10.66
CA ASP A 352 3.66 2.54 9.72
C ASP A 352 4.54 3.00 8.54
N PHE A 353 3.95 3.78 7.63
CA PHE A 353 4.66 4.35 6.49
C PHE A 353 5.71 5.41 6.89
N ALA A 354 5.46 6.13 7.99
CA ALA A 354 6.39 7.14 8.51
C ALA A 354 7.59 6.53 9.25
N GLY A 355 7.61 5.22 9.45
CA GLY A 355 8.66 4.48 10.12
C GLY A 355 8.52 4.42 11.65
N ASN A 356 7.35 4.77 12.21
CA ASN A 356 7.08 4.62 13.63
C ASN A 356 6.89 3.13 13.96
N PRO A 357 7.72 2.52 14.82
CA PRO A 357 7.66 1.09 15.07
C PRO A 357 6.81 0.74 16.30
N ARG A 358 6.29 -0.48 16.32
CA ARG A 358 5.70 -1.14 17.49
C ARG A 358 6.19 -2.57 17.58
N HIS A 359 6.47 -3.02 18.80
CA HIS A 359 6.90 -4.38 19.09
C HIS A 359 5.93 -5.03 20.08
N LYS A 360 5.71 -6.34 19.93
CA LYS A 360 5.01 -7.17 20.92
C LYS A 360 5.60 -8.57 20.90
N SER A 361 5.87 -9.12 22.08
CA SER A 361 6.28 -10.52 22.22
C SER A 361 5.21 -11.28 22.99
N VAL A 362 4.96 -12.52 22.57
CA VAL A 362 4.02 -13.43 23.26
C VAL A 362 4.68 -14.79 23.43
N GLU A 363 4.43 -15.42 24.57
CA GLU A 363 4.97 -16.74 24.90
C GLU A 363 3.91 -17.83 24.84
N PHE A 364 4.32 -19.01 24.40
CA PHE A 364 3.47 -20.20 24.32
C PHE A 364 4.30 -21.48 24.47
N GLN A 365 3.63 -22.60 24.66
CA GLN A 365 4.23 -23.93 24.70
C GLN A 365 3.93 -24.69 23.41
N ILE A 366 4.89 -25.50 22.96
CA ILE A 366 4.66 -26.53 21.94
C ILE A 366 4.66 -27.90 22.62
N LYS A 367 3.62 -28.69 22.31
CA LYS A 367 3.50 -30.08 22.73
C LYS A 367 2.90 -30.92 21.60
N ASN A 368 3.75 -31.66 20.91
CA ASN A 368 3.38 -32.59 19.84
C ASN A 368 3.08 -33.99 20.35
#